data_AF-A0A3D1S704-F1
#
_entry.id   AF-A0A3D1S704-F1
#
_cell.length_a   1.000
_cell.length_b   1.000
_cell.length_c   1.000
_cell.angle_alpha   90.00
_cell.angle_beta   90.00
_cell.angle_gamma   90.00
#
_symmetry.space_group_name_H-M   'P 1'
#
loop_
_entity.id
_entity.type
_entity.pdbx_description
1 polymer ?
#
loop_
_entity_poly.entity_id
_entity_poly.type
_entity_poly.pdbx_seq_one_letter_code
_entity_poly.pdbx_strand_id
1 'polypeptide(L)'
;MDLLLNASAVGWARGQFALTAGYHWIFVPLTLGLAVIMSIMETMYVRTGDEKWKKTAKFWQIIFGINFAIGVATGIILEFQFGTNWSNYSLFVGDIFGAPLAIEGIVAFFLEATFISIMFFGWDRVSKKMHLASTWLVTLGATLSAFWILVANAWMQYPIGMEFNPETMRNEMVDFWAVAGSPVAINKFFHTVTSSWGLGAAFVVGVSSWYLIKKRHQDFALRSIKIATIFGLVSFILIAVSGDGSAYEVTQKQPMKLAAMEGLYEGKEGAGLVAVGLLNPKKEAYNDDVNPYLFKIEIPKL
;
A
#
# COMPACT_ATOMS: atom_id res chain seq x y z
N MET A 1 -28.63 28.30 10.39
CA MET A 1 -27.24 28.21 9.90
C MET A 1 -26.44 27.32 10.86
N ASP A 2 -26.92 26.09 11.09
CA ASP A 2 -26.41 25.15 12.12
C ASP A 2 -26.32 23.70 11.60
N LEU A 3 -26.38 23.51 10.28
CA LEU A 3 -26.52 22.18 9.64
C LEU A 3 -25.24 21.63 9.01
N LEU A 4 -24.12 22.38 9.01
CA LEU A 4 -22.94 22.04 8.19
C LEU A 4 -21.66 21.69 8.95
N LEU A 5 -21.63 21.76 10.28
CA LEU A 5 -20.50 21.31 11.11
C LEU A 5 -20.96 20.52 12.34
N ASN A 6 -21.90 19.59 12.14
CA ASN A 6 -22.28 18.68 13.21
C ASN A 6 -21.13 17.67 13.42
N ALA A 7 -20.61 17.54 14.64
CA ALA A 7 -19.57 16.55 14.98
C ALA A 7 -19.94 15.14 14.52
N SER A 8 -21.25 14.83 14.46
CA SER A 8 -21.74 13.57 13.88
C SER A 8 -21.47 13.44 12.38
N ALA A 9 -21.62 14.50 11.58
CA ALA A 9 -21.33 14.47 10.14
C ALA A 9 -19.85 14.20 9.87
N VAL A 10 -18.95 14.82 10.65
CA VAL A 10 -17.50 14.53 10.59
C VAL A 10 -17.23 13.07 10.99
N GLY A 11 -17.88 12.58 12.03
CA GLY A 11 -17.80 11.18 12.46
C GLY A 11 -18.23 10.20 11.36
N TRP A 12 -19.37 10.45 10.71
CA TRP A 12 -19.86 9.63 9.61
C TRP A 12 -18.96 9.69 8.38
N ALA A 13 -18.45 10.87 8.01
CA ALA A 13 -17.51 11.00 6.89
C ALA A 13 -16.21 10.21 7.15
N ARG A 14 -15.66 10.28 8.38
CA ARG A 14 -14.50 9.46 8.78
C ARG A 14 -14.82 7.97 8.76
N GLY A 15 -15.97 7.57 9.30
CA GLY A 15 -16.39 6.17 9.35
C GLY A 15 -16.59 5.57 7.96
N GLN A 16 -17.24 6.32 7.06
CA GLN A 16 -17.43 5.92 5.67
C GLN A 16 -16.09 5.80 4.93
N PHE A 17 -15.22 6.81 5.04
CA PHE A 17 -13.90 6.76 4.41
C PHE A 17 -13.05 5.62 4.94
N ALA A 18 -13.06 5.37 6.26
CA ALA A 18 -12.36 4.25 6.88
C ALA A 18 -12.86 2.89 6.37
N LEU A 19 -14.18 2.73 6.23
CA LEU A 19 -14.77 1.51 5.68
C LEU A 19 -14.34 1.29 4.23
N THR A 20 -14.48 2.32 3.37
CA THR A 20 -14.15 2.22 1.95
C THR A 20 -12.65 1.99 1.74
N ALA A 21 -11.79 2.76 2.40
CA ALA A 21 -10.34 2.59 2.33
C ALA A 21 -9.90 1.22 2.88
N GLY A 22 -10.48 0.79 4.00
CA GLY A 22 -10.21 -0.53 4.59
C GLY A 22 -10.60 -1.67 3.66
N TYR A 23 -11.79 -1.62 3.04
CA TYR A 23 -12.21 -2.60 2.06
C TYR A 23 -11.31 -2.61 0.82
N HIS A 24 -11.00 -1.43 0.27
CA HIS A 24 -10.11 -1.32 -0.88
C HIS A 24 -8.73 -1.92 -0.59
N TRP A 25 -8.20 -1.67 0.62
CA TRP A 25 -6.90 -2.16 1.07
C TRP A 25 -6.83 -3.67 1.33
N ILE A 26 -7.97 -4.39 1.34
CA ILE A 26 -7.95 -5.86 1.33
C ILE A 26 -7.45 -6.38 -0.02
N PHE A 27 -7.80 -5.70 -1.12
CA PHE A 27 -7.52 -6.14 -2.48
C PHE A 27 -6.19 -5.59 -3.01
N VAL A 28 -5.86 -4.33 -2.74
CA VAL A 28 -4.65 -3.68 -3.30
C VAL A 28 -3.34 -4.45 -3.02
N PRO A 29 -3.03 -4.85 -1.77
CA PRO A 29 -1.77 -5.52 -1.47
C PRO A 29 -1.64 -6.87 -2.18
N LEU A 30 -2.75 -7.59 -2.30
CA LEU A 30 -2.77 -8.88 -3.00
C LEU A 30 -2.55 -8.70 -4.51
N THR A 31 -3.12 -7.65 -5.12
CA THR A 31 -2.87 -7.30 -6.54
C THR A 31 -1.38 -7.05 -6.76
N LEU A 32 -0.77 -6.16 -5.96
CA LEU A 32 0.64 -5.80 -6.09
C LEU A 32 1.58 -7.00 -5.93
N GLY A 33 1.32 -7.86 -4.94
CA GLY A 33 2.14 -9.05 -4.70
C GLY A 33 1.94 -10.13 -5.76
N LEU A 34 0.70 -10.42 -6.17
CA LEU A 34 0.43 -11.41 -7.22
C LEU A 34 0.97 -10.98 -8.58
N ALA A 35 0.95 -9.68 -8.89
CA ALA A 35 1.44 -9.16 -10.16
C ALA A 35 2.90 -9.55 -10.42
N VAL A 36 3.77 -9.37 -9.43
CA VAL A 36 5.18 -9.76 -9.54
C VAL A 36 5.33 -11.28 -9.62
N ILE A 37 4.61 -12.03 -8.78
CA ILE A 37 4.72 -13.50 -8.74
C ILE A 37 4.29 -14.12 -10.07
N MET A 38 3.14 -13.71 -10.62
CA MET A 38 2.64 -14.22 -11.90
C MET A 38 3.57 -13.82 -13.06
N SER A 39 4.15 -12.61 -13.02
CA SER A 39 5.15 -12.14 -14.00
C SER A 39 6.44 -12.95 -13.96
N ILE A 40 6.92 -13.33 -12.76
CA ILE A 40 8.08 -14.23 -12.61
C ILE A 40 7.75 -15.61 -13.18
N MET A 41 6.59 -16.17 -12.86
CA MET A 41 6.17 -17.49 -13.38
C MET A 41 6.04 -17.50 -14.90
N GLU A 42 5.50 -16.43 -15.49
CA GLU A 42 5.44 -16.30 -16.94
C GLU A 42 6.83 -16.11 -17.56
N THR A 43 7.72 -15.36 -16.89
CA THR A 43 9.12 -15.24 -17.29
C THR A 43 9.79 -16.62 -17.35
N MET A 44 9.53 -17.47 -16.35
CA MET A 44 10.03 -18.86 -16.35
C MET A 44 9.49 -19.66 -17.54
N TYR A 45 8.21 -19.52 -17.89
CA TYR A 45 7.65 -20.13 -19.10
C TYR A 45 8.36 -19.64 -20.37
N VAL A 46 8.51 -18.33 -20.56
CA VAL A 46 9.12 -17.79 -21.78
C VAL A 46 10.57 -18.23 -21.95
N ARG A 47 11.33 -18.26 -20.83
CA ARG A 47 12.75 -18.66 -20.80
C ARG A 47 12.95 -20.17 -21.00
N THR A 48 12.13 -21.00 -20.37
CA THR A 48 12.33 -22.47 -20.36
C THR A 48 11.53 -23.21 -21.42
N GLY A 49 10.42 -22.64 -21.89
CA GLY A 49 9.45 -23.33 -22.75
C GLY A 49 8.60 -24.38 -22.02
N ASP A 50 8.73 -24.54 -20.70
CA ASP A 50 7.95 -25.52 -19.94
C ASP A 50 6.50 -25.04 -19.75
N GLU A 51 5.56 -25.69 -20.44
CA GLU A 51 4.12 -25.42 -20.40
C GLU A 51 3.51 -25.51 -19.00
N LYS A 52 4.14 -26.18 -18.03
CA LYS A 52 3.69 -26.18 -16.64
C LYS A 52 3.80 -24.78 -16.02
N TRP A 53 4.81 -24.00 -16.37
CA TRP A 53 4.91 -22.60 -15.93
C TRP A 53 3.82 -21.74 -16.54
N LYS A 54 3.45 -21.98 -17.81
CA LYS A 54 2.32 -21.29 -18.47
C LYS A 54 1.01 -21.52 -17.72
N LYS A 55 0.72 -22.79 -17.38
CA LYS A 55 -0.48 -23.16 -16.59
C LYS A 55 -0.47 -22.53 -15.20
N THR A 56 0.70 -22.49 -14.57
CA THR A 56 0.87 -21.88 -13.24
C THR A 56 0.62 -20.37 -13.29
N ALA A 57 1.22 -19.66 -14.25
CA ALA A 57 1.01 -18.23 -14.46
C ALA A 57 -0.46 -17.91 -14.75
N LYS A 58 -1.10 -18.65 -15.66
CA LYS A 58 -2.53 -18.51 -15.99
C LYS A 58 -3.43 -18.65 -14.76
N PHE A 59 -3.16 -19.61 -13.88
CA PHE A 59 -3.94 -19.79 -12.66
C PHE A 59 -3.88 -18.55 -11.76
N TRP A 60 -2.68 -18.04 -11.49
CA TRP A 60 -2.51 -16.86 -10.64
C TRP A 60 -3.01 -15.59 -11.32
N GLN A 61 -2.94 -15.48 -12.64
CA GLN A 61 -3.57 -14.39 -13.40
C GLN A 61 -5.10 -14.36 -13.20
N ILE A 62 -5.78 -15.51 -13.12
CA ILE A 62 -7.23 -15.55 -12.85
C ILE A 62 -7.54 -14.97 -11.47
N ILE A 63 -6.80 -15.39 -10.43
CA ILE A 63 -6.99 -14.87 -9.07
C ILE A 63 -6.67 -13.37 -9.00
N PHE A 64 -5.57 -12.97 -9.64
CA PHE A 64 -5.21 -11.57 -9.82
C PHE A 64 -6.36 -10.78 -10.47
N GLY A 65 -6.95 -11.28 -11.55
CA GLY A 65 -8.03 -10.59 -12.27
C GLY A 65 -9.29 -10.38 -11.43
N ILE A 66 -9.70 -11.37 -10.65
CA ILE A 66 -10.84 -11.25 -9.72
C ILE A 66 -10.54 -10.17 -8.68
N ASN A 67 -9.37 -10.24 -8.06
CA ASN A 67 -8.95 -9.31 -7.02
C ASN A 67 -8.79 -7.87 -7.56
N PHE A 68 -8.21 -7.76 -8.76
CA PHE A 68 -7.99 -6.51 -9.46
C PHE A 68 -9.30 -5.82 -9.82
N ALA A 69 -10.30 -6.54 -10.35
CA ALA A 69 -11.60 -5.97 -10.71
C ALA A 69 -12.30 -5.32 -9.49
N ILE A 70 -12.24 -5.98 -8.32
CA ILE A 70 -12.80 -5.43 -7.08
C ILE A 70 -11.97 -4.24 -6.59
N GLY A 71 -10.63 -4.31 -6.72
CA GLY A 71 -9.71 -3.22 -6.44
C GLY A 71 -10.06 -1.96 -7.23
N VAL A 72 -10.25 -2.07 -8.55
CA VAL A 72 -10.65 -0.95 -9.41
C VAL A 72 -12.00 -0.38 -8.98
N ALA A 73 -13.01 -1.22 -8.78
CA ALA A 73 -14.35 -0.77 -8.39
C ALA A 73 -14.33 0.01 -7.06
N THR A 74 -13.59 -0.50 -6.06
CA THR A 74 -13.47 0.16 -4.75
C THR A 74 -12.59 1.41 -4.80
N GLY A 75 -11.57 1.44 -5.67
CA GLY A 75 -10.70 2.61 -5.87
C GLY A 75 -11.45 3.80 -6.46
N ILE A 76 -12.30 3.57 -7.46
CA ILE A 76 -13.16 4.61 -8.06
C ILE A 76 -14.05 5.28 -6.99
N ILE A 77 -14.65 4.48 -6.10
CA ILE A 77 -15.47 5.00 -5.01
C ILE A 77 -14.62 5.89 -4.07
N LEU A 78 -13.40 5.45 -3.75
CA LEU A 78 -12.51 6.19 -2.87
C LEU A 78 -12.05 7.51 -3.50
N GLU A 79 -11.76 7.53 -4.79
CA GLU A 79 -11.41 8.73 -5.56
C GLU A 79 -12.52 9.79 -5.47
N PHE A 80 -13.77 9.39 -5.73
CA PHE A 80 -14.91 10.30 -5.62
C PHE A 80 -15.22 10.73 -4.18
N GLN A 81 -14.86 9.95 -3.16
CA GLN A 81 -15.07 10.33 -1.76
C GLN A 81 -14.27 11.57 -1.33
N PHE A 82 -13.12 11.83 -1.94
CA PHE A 82 -12.39 13.08 -1.69
C PHE A 82 -13.26 14.30 -2.07
N GLY A 83 -13.96 14.26 -3.21
CA GLY A 83 -14.81 15.36 -3.65
C GLY A 83 -16.15 15.46 -2.93
N THR A 84 -16.81 14.32 -2.66
CA THR A 84 -18.19 14.33 -2.11
C THR A 84 -18.24 14.61 -0.61
N ASN A 85 -17.34 14.01 0.17
CA ASN A 85 -17.35 14.07 1.63
C ASN A 85 -16.29 15.00 2.23
N TRP A 86 -15.29 15.38 1.42
CA TRP A 86 -14.15 16.20 1.85
C TRP A 86 -13.95 17.42 0.94
N SER A 87 -15.04 18.05 0.50
CA SER A 87 -15.02 19.17 -0.46
C SER A 87 -14.11 20.35 -0.05
N ASN A 88 -14.13 20.76 1.23
CA ASN A 88 -13.23 21.79 1.73
C ASN A 88 -11.76 21.38 1.68
N TYR A 89 -11.44 20.11 1.95
CA TYR A 89 -10.08 19.59 1.80
C TYR A 89 -9.67 19.62 0.32
N SER A 90 -10.55 19.16 -0.59
CA SER A 90 -10.29 19.20 -2.04
C SER A 90 -10.07 20.62 -2.56
N LEU A 91 -10.81 21.61 -2.05
CA LEU A 91 -10.59 23.03 -2.40
C LEU A 91 -9.24 23.53 -1.85
N PHE A 92 -8.96 23.23 -0.59
CA PHE A 92 -7.83 23.78 0.15
C PHE A 92 -6.47 23.24 -0.31
N VAL A 93 -6.39 21.98 -0.75
CA VAL A 93 -5.13 21.35 -1.16
C VAL A 93 -5.15 20.72 -2.55
N GLY A 94 -6.21 20.92 -3.32
CA GLY A 94 -6.42 20.26 -4.61
C GLY A 94 -5.31 20.49 -5.63
N ASP A 95 -4.65 21.65 -5.58
CA ASP A 95 -3.52 21.99 -6.46
C ASP A 95 -2.31 21.06 -6.23
N ILE A 96 -2.11 20.61 -4.99
CA ILE A 96 -1.01 19.72 -4.63
C ILE A 96 -1.44 18.25 -4.62
N PHE A 97 -2.54 17.95 -3.93
CA PHE A 97 -3.03 16.59 -3.75
C PHE A 97 -3.62 16.02 -5.05
N GLY A 98 -4.27 16.86 -5.87
CA GLY A 98 -4.89 16.42 -7.12
C GLY A 98 -3.89 16.05 -8.21
N ALA A 99 -2.70 16.66 -8.23
CA ALA A 99 -1.71 16.41 -9.27
C ALA A 99 -1.20 14.96 -9.31
N PRO A 100 -0.75 14.34 -8.19
CA PRO A 100 -0.39 12.91 -8.17
C PRO A 100 -1.54 11.99 -8.59
N LEU A 101 -2.77 12.26 -8.13
CA LEU A 101 -3.95 11.46 -8.49
C LEU A 101 -4.27 11.54 -9.99
N ALA A 102 -4.12 12.72 -10.61
CA ALA A 102 -4.29 12.88 -12.04
C ALA A 102 -3.20 12.13 -12.83
N ILE A 103 -1.95 12.17 -12.37
CA ILE A 103 -0.84 11.44 -13.00
C ILE A 103 -1.03 9.93 -12.87
N GLU A 104 -1.49 9.44 -11.72
CA GLU A 104 -1.89 8.04 -11.53
C GLU A 104 -2.91 7.61 -12.60
N GLY A 105 -3.98 8.40 -12.78
CA GLY A 105 -5.00 8.12 -13.78
C GLY A 105 -4.48 8.11 -15.22
N ILE A 106 -3.62 9.08 -15.59
CA ILE A 106 -3.14 9.22 -16.98
C ILE A 106 -2.05 8.20 -17.31
N VAL A 107 -1.13 7.93 -16.40
CA VAL A 107 0.05 7.10 -16.67
C VAL A 107 -0.22 5.65 -16.28
N ALA A 108 -0.61 5.43 -15.04
CA ALA A 108 -0.63 4.10 -14.46
C ALA A 108 -1.91 3.33 -14.84
N PHE A 109 -3.09 3.95 -14.71
CA PHE A 109 -4.35 3.29 -15.07
C PHE A 109 -4.46 3.03 -16.57
N PHE A 110 -4.00 3.94 -17.44
CA PHE A 110 -3.98 3.68 -18.88
C PHE A 110 -3.05 2.53 -19.25
N LEU A 111 -1.85 2.48 -18.64
CA LEU A 111 -0.92 1.38 -18.87
C LEU A 111 -1.56 0.04 -18.47
N GLU A 112 -2.16 0.01 -17.29
CA GLU A 112 -2.84 -1.17 -16.78
C GLU A 112 -4.04 -1.58 -17.65
N ALA A 113 -4.98 -0.68 -17.91
CA ALA A 113 -6.19 -0.97 -18.71
C ALA A 113 -5.87 -1.46 -20.13
N THR A 114 -4.78 -0.95 -20.72
CA THR A 114 -4.33 -1.37 -22.06
C THR A 114 -3.73 -2.77 -22.02
N PHE A 115 -2.75 -3.01 -21.14
CA PHE A 115 -1.98 -4.25 -21.16
C PHE A 115 -2.67 -5.42 -20.44
N ILE A 116 -3.62 -5.16 -19.53
CA ILE A 116 -4.40 -6.21 -18.86
C ILE A 116 -5.27 -6.97 -19.87
N SER A 117 -5.79 -6.27 -20.88
CA SER A 117 -6.54 -6.89 -21.98
C SER A 117 -5.67 -7.89 -22.76
N ILE A 118 -4.41 -7.53 -23.03
CA ILE A 118 -3.47 -8.44 -23.70
C ILE A 118 -3.10 -9.60 -22.77
N MET A 119 -2.93 -9.36 -21.47
CA MET A 119 -2.58 -10.40 -20.49
C MET A 119 -3.66 -11.47 -20.33
N PHE A 120 -4.94 -11.10 -20.40
CA PHE A 120 -6.03 -12.09 -20.29
C PHE A 120 -6.40 -12.74 -21.62
N PHE A 121 -6.45 -11.96 -22.71
CA PHE A 121 -6.98 -12.42 -23.99
C PHE A 121 -5.91 -12.69 -25.05
N GLY A 122 -4.64 -12.38 -24.77
CA GLY A 122 -3.55 -12.43 -25.73
C GLY A 122 -2.82 -13.77 -25.83
N TRP A 123 -3.09 -14.73 -24.94
CA TRP A 123 -2.34 -16.00 -24.85
C TRP A 123 -2.19 -16.75 -26.18
N ASP A 124 -3.20 -16.71 -27.04
CA ASP A 124 -3.23 -17.37 -28.36
C ASP A 124 -3.29 -16.35 -29.52
N ARG A 125 -3.11 -15.05 -29.22
CA ARG A 125 -3.24 -13.94 -30.19
C ARG A 125 -1.96 -13.12 -30.37
N VAL A 126 -1.03 -13.16 -29.42
CA VAL A 126 0.26 -12.46 -29.49
C VAL A 126 1.42 -13.43 -29.23
N SER A 127 2.64 -13.00 -29.57
CA SER A 127 3.83 -13.80 -29.24
C SER A 127 4.01 -13.94 -27.73
N LYS A 128 4.64 -15.04 -27.28
CA LYS A 128 4.94 -15.26 -25.85
C LYS A 128 5.77 -14.12 -25.21
N LYS A 129 6.60 -13.42 -26.01
CA LYS A 129 7.38 -12.27 -25.55
C LYS A 129 6.51 -11.03 -25.35
N MET A 130 5.57 -10.79 -26.27
CA MET A 130 4.61 -9.69 -26.15
C MET A 130 3.67 -9.91 -24.96
N HIS A 131 3.20 -11.15 -24.76
CA HIS A 131 2.37 -11.49 -23.61
C HIS A 131 3.10 -11.23 -22.28
N LEU A 132 4.36 -11.65 -22.20
CA LEU A 132 5.19 -11.41 -21.03
C LEU A 132 5.45 -9.92 -20.79
N ALA A 133 5.72 -9.17 -21.86
CA ALA A 133 5.86 -7.72 -21.78
C ALA A 133 4.59 -7.07 -21.22
N SER A 134 3.41 -7.47 -21.70
CA SER A 134 2.13 -6.99 -21.17
C SER A 134 1.97 -7.29 -19.68
N THR A 135 2.35 -8.47 -19.22
CA THR A 135 2.22 -8.89 -17.81
C THR A 135 3.14 -8.07 -16.90
N TRP A 136 4.36 -7.79 -17.34
CA TRP A 136 5.27 -6.87 -16.64
C TRP A 136 4.81 -5.42 -16.69
N LEU A 137 4.19 -4.97 -17.78
CA LEU A 137 3.64 -3.61 -17.89
C LEU A 137 2.41 -3.42 -17.00
N VAL A 138 1.56 -4.44 -16.83
CA VAL A 138 0.49 -4.44 -15.82
C VAL A 138 1.09 -4.33 -14.41
N THR A 139 2.13 -5.12 -14.12
CA THR A 139 2.83 -5.08 -12.82
C THR A 139 3.47 -3.71 -12.55
N LEU A 140 4.09 -3.12 -13.56
CA LEU A 140 4.68 -1.78 -13.49
C LEU A 140 3.60 -0.71 -13.31
N GLY A 141 2.48 -0.80 -14.04
CA GLY A 141 1.32 0.08 -13.90
C GLY A 141 0.82 0.10 -12.47
N ALA A 142 0.47 -1.07 -11.91
CA ALA A 142 0.02 -1.18 -10.53
C ALA A 142 1.04 -0.61 -9.51
N THR A 143 2.34 -0.82 -9.75
CA THR A 143 3.40 -0.29 -8.89
C THR A 143 3.54 1.24 -9.01
N LEU A 144 3.39 1.80 -10.21
CA LEU A 144 3.38 3.25 -10.43
C LEU A 144 2.13 3.90 -9.83
N SER A 145 0.96 3.25 -9.90
CA SER A 145 -0.23 3.71 -9.18
C SER A 145 0.05 3.81 -7.69
N ALA A 146 0.62 2.76 -7.09
CA ALA A 146 1.01 2.76 -5.69
C ALA A 146 1.99 3.89 -5.35
N PHE A 147 2.94 4.22 -6.23
CA PHE A 147 3.84 5.35 -6.02
C PHE A 147 3.08 6.68 -5.92
N TRP A 148 2.26 7.01 -6.92
CA TRP A 148 1.59 8.31 -6.96
C TRP A 148 0.56 8.51 -5.85
N ILE A 149 -0.20 7.48 -5.50
CA ILE A 149 -1.13 7.56 -4.38
C ILE A 149 -0.40 7.68 -3.03
N LEU A 150 0.80 7.08 -2.91
CA LEU A 150 1.62 7.20 -1.70
C LEU A 150 2.37 8.54 -1.64
N VAL A 151 2.71 9.17 -2.77
CA VAL A 151 3.15 10.58 -2.80
C VAL A 151 2.06 11.48 -2.23
N ALA A 152 0.81 11.30 -2.67
CA ALA A 152 -0.33 12.06 -2.14
C ALA A 152 -0.51 11.83 -0.64
N ASN A 153 -0.49 10.56 -0.18
CA ASN A 153 -0.58 10.24 1.24
C ASN A 153 0.60 10.78 2.06
N ALA A 154 1.82 10.73 1.53
CA ALA A 154 3.02 11.23 2.19
C ALA A 154 2.97 12.74 2.37
N TRP A 155 2.50 13.46 1.35
CA TRP A 155 2.34 14.91 1.43
C TRP A 155 1.34 15.32 2.53
N MET A 156 0.25 14.56 2.72
CA MET A 156 -0.68 14.77 3.84
C MET A 156 -0.01 14.64 5.22
N GLN A 157 1.10 13.91 5.31
CA GLN A 157 1.85 13.69 6.55
C GLN A 157 3.00 14.68 6.74
N TYR A 158 3.64 15.09 5.64
CA TYR A 158 4.77 16.00 5.62
C TYR A 158 4.60 17.00 4.46
N PRO A 159 3.82 18.08 4.68
CA PRO A 159 3.53 19.06 3.63
C PRO A 159 4.80 19.85 3.29
N ILE A 160 5.30 19.66 2.07
CA ILE A 160 6.44 20.37 1.50
C ILE A 160 6.12 20.79 0.06
N GLY A 161 6.92 21.71 -0.51
CA GLY A 161 6.74 22.18 -1.88
C GLY A 161 5.43 22.95 -2.11
N MET A 162 4.91 23.60 -1.06
CA MET A 162 3.64 24.33 -1.10
C MET A 162 3.72 25.67 -0.36
N GLU A 163 2.92 26.63 -0.79
CA GLU A 163 2.70 27.91 -0.10
C GLU A 163 1.21 28.21 0.02
N PHE A 164 0.81 28.86 1.11
CA PHE A 164 -0.57 29.31 1.28
C PHE A 164 -0.78 30.62 0.52
N ASN A 165 -1.77 30.65 -0.37
CA ASN A 165 -2.16 31.85 -1.11
C ASN A 165 -3.41 32.49 -0.46
N PRO A 166 -3.29 33.68 0.16
CA PRO A 166 -4.42 34.35 0.80
C PRO A 166 -5.50 34.87 -0.18
N GLU A 167 -5.18 35.04 -1.46
CA GLU A 167 -6.15 35.51 -2.47
C GLU A 167 -7.08 34.38 -2.90
N THR A 168 -6.52 33.17 -3.10
CA THR A 168 -7.27 31.98 -3.51
C THR A 168 -7.73 31.14 -2.31
N MET A 169 -7.29 31.47 -1.09
CA MET A 169 -7.60 30.79 0.17
C MET A 169 -7.31 29.28 0.15
N ARG A 170 -6.21 28.89 -0.50
CA ARG A 170 -5.76 27.50 -0.64
C ARG A 170 -4.24 27.41 -0.60
N ASN A 171 -3.73 26.20 -0.36
CA ASN A 171 -2.33 25.89 -0.59
C ASN A 171 -2.09 25.60 -2.07
N GLU A 172 -1.04 26.20 -2.63
CA GLU A 172 -0.63 26.06 -4.02
C GLU A 172 0.75 25.41 -4.12
N MET A 173 0.95 24.58 -5.14
CA MET A 173 2.21 23.86 -5.34
C MET A 173 3.26 24.80 -5.92
N VAL A 174 4.38 24.94 -5.21
CA VAL A 174 5.54 25.75 -5.68
C VAL A 174 6.73 24.89 -6.11
N ASP A 175 6.80 23.64 -5.67
CA ASP A 175 7.85 22.69 -6.07
C ASP A 175 7.31 21.26 -6.17
N PHE A 176 7.04 20.82 -7.41
CA PHE A 176 6.57 19.46 -7.71
C PHE A 176 7.58 18.38 -7.33
N TRP A 177 8.88 18.63 -7.53
CA TRP A 177 9.92 17.63 -7.29
C TRP A 177 10.17 17.44 -5.80
N ALA A 178 10.02 18.50 -4.99
CA ALA A 178 10.01 18.37 -3.54
C ALA A 178 8.85 17.45 -3.08
N VAL A 179 7.65 17.58 -3.66
CA VAL A 179 6.50 16.73 -3.32
C VAL A 179 6.73 15.28 -3.74
N ALA A 180 7.03 15.04 -5.03
CA ALA A 180 7.17 13.70 -5.60
C ALA A 180 8.41 12.95 -5.08
N GLY A 181 9.50 13.67 -4.81
CA GLY A 181 10.77 13.14 -4.31
C GLY A 181 10.91 13.19 -2.79
N SER A 182 9.83 13.48 -2.05
CA SER A 182 9.85 13.58 -0.60
C SER A 182 10.41 12.30 0.05
N PRO A 183 11.32 12.38 1.04
CA PRO A 183 11.85 11.20 1.72
C PRO A 183 10.72 10.34 2.33
N VAL A 184 9.70 11.00 2.89
CA VAL A 184 8.50 10.34 3.45
C VAL A 184 7.72 9.59 2.36
N ALA A 185 7.66 10.12 1.14
CA ALA A 185 6.99 9.45 0.02
C ALA A 185 7.78 8.23 -0.45
N ILE A 186 9.09 8.37 -0.63
CA ILE A 186 9.97 7.28 -1.06
C ILE A 186 9.92 6.12 -0.07
N ASN A 187 10.06 6.41 1.22
CA ASN A 187 10.07 5.39 2.24
C ASN A 187 8.69 4.72 2.43
N LYS A 188 7.59 5.50 2.40
CA LYS A 188 6.23 4.93 2.36
C LYS A 188 6.02 4.03 1.16
N PHE A 189 6.46 4.44 -0.03
CA PHE A 189 6.39 3.63 -1.24
C PHE A 189 7.09 2.29 -1.04
N PHE A 190 8.35 2.29 -0.62
CA PHE A 190 9.09 1.05 -0.40
C PHE A 190 8.45 0.17 0.66
N HIS A 191 8.07 0.74 1.80
CA HIS A 191 7.48 -0.03 2.90
C HIS A 191 6.14 -0.65 2.50
N THR A 192 5.26 0.11 1.86
CA THR A 192 3.93 -0.35 1.45
C THR A 192 3.98 -1.36 0.32
N VAL A 193 4.79 -1.12 -0.72
CA VAL A 193 4.91 -2.04 -1.86
C VAL A 193 5.58 -3.34 -1.45
N THR A 194 6.67 -3.29 -0.68
CA THR A 194 7.33 -4.51 -0.19
C THR A 194 6.47 -5.26 0.83
N SER A 195 5.67 -4.57 1.64
CA SER A 195 4.66 -5.24 2.49
C SER A 195 3.62 -5.98 1.66
N SER A 196 3.17 -5.37 0.55
CA SER A 196 2.21 -5.98 -0.37
C SER A 196 2.77 -7.20 -1.09
N TRP A 197 4.04 -7.14 -1.49
CA TRP A 197 4.78 -8.28 -2.04
C TRP A 197 4.89 -9.43 -1.04
N GLY A 198 5.19 -9.13 0.24
CA GLY A 198 5.24 -10.11 1.32
C GLY A 198 3.88 -10.78 1.54
N LEU A 199 2.79 -10.00 1.52
CA LEU A 199 1.42 -10.52 1.61
C LEU A 199 1.07 -11.44 0.44
N GLY A 200 1.36 -11.03 -0.81
CA GLY A 200 1.12 -11.86 -1.98
C GLY A 200 1.92 -13.17 -1.95
N ALA A 201 3.18 -13.13 -1.50
CA ALA A 201 4.01 -14.31 -1.30
C ALA A 201 3.40 -15.26 -0.26
N ALA A 202 3.01 -14.74 0.91
CA ALA A 202 2.37 -15.52 1.97
C ALA A 202 1.06 -16.15 1.50
N PHE A 203 0.25 -15.42 0.72
CA PHE A 203 -0.98 -15.92 0.13
C PHE A 203 -0.73 -17.10 -0.82
N VAL A 204 0.22 -16.96 -1.76
CA VAL A 204 0.57 -18.03 -2.70
C VAL A 204 1.11 -19.26 -1.99
N VAL A 205 1.97 -19.08 -0.99
CA VAL A 205 2.48 -20.18 -0.15
C VAL A 205 1.35 -20.85 0.61
N GLY A 206 0.43 -20.09 1.21
CA GLY A 206 -0.72 -20.61 1.96
C GLY A 206 -1.64 -21.47 1.11
N VAL A 207 -2.10 -20.95 -0.04
CA VAL A 207 -2.97 -21.67 -0.98
C VAL A 207 -2.27 -22.93 -1.53
N SER A 208 -0.98 -22.82 -1.88
CA SER A 208 -0.22 -23.94 -2.41
C SER A 208 0.03 -25.02 -1.35
N SER A 209 0.30 -24.62 -0.10
CA SER A 209 0.47 -25.54 1.02
C SER A 209 -0.83 -26.29 1.31
N TRP A 210 -1.99 -25.61 1.19
CA TRP A 210 -3.29 -26.27 1.28
C TRP A 210 -3.48 -27.34 0.19
N TYR A 211 -3.10 -27.07 -1.06
CA TYR A 211 -3.13 -28.08 -2.12
C TYR A 211 -2.23 -29.30 -1.81
N LEU A 212 -1.04 -29.08 -1.24
CA LEU A 212 -0.15 -30.17 -0.82
C LEU A 212 -0.75 -31.02 0.30
N ILE A 213 -1.34 -30.39 1.32
CA ILE A 213 -2.02 -31.08 2.43
C ILE A 213 -3.18 -31.93 1.88
N LYS A 214 -3.92 -31.42 0.89
CA LYS A 214 -5.01 -32.15 0.23
C LYS A 214 -4.53 -33.15 -0.83
N LYS A 215 -3.21 -33.29 -1.05
CA LYS A 215 -2.60 -34.15 -2.07
C LYS A 215 -3.13 -33.88 -3.48
N ARG A 216 -3.39 -32.61 -3.81
CA ARG A 216 -3.90 -32.16 -5.12
C ARG A 216 -2.86 -31.29 -5.80
N HIS A 217 -2.77 -31.38 -7.14
CA HIS A 217 -1.95 -30.49 -7.98
C HIS A 217 -0.53 -30.25 -7.45
N GLN A 218 0.15 -31.30 -6.97
CA GLN A 218 1.40 -31.17 -6.20
C GLN A 218 2.52 -30.48 -6.98
N ASP A 219 2.68 -30.77 -8.27
CA ASP A 219 3.68 -30.11 -9.13
C ASP A 219 3.44 -28.58 -9.23
N PHE A 220 2.19 -28.16 -9.44
CA PHE A 220 1.80 -26.74 -9.43
C PHE A 220 2.06 -26.08 -8.07
N ALA A 221 1.70 -26.77 -6.98
CA ALA A 221 1.86 -26.25 -5.63
C ALA A 221 3.34 -26.07 -5.26
N LEU A 222 4.19 -27.06 -5.55
CA LEU A 222 5.64 -26.97 -5.28
C LEU A 222 6.31 -25.88 -6.12
N ARG A 223 5.94 -25.72 -7.40
CA ARG A 223 6.44 -24.64 -8.26
C ARG A 223 6.04 -23.26 -7.73
N SER A 224 4.79 -23.13 -7.29
CA SER A 224 4.26 -21.88 -6.73
C SER A 224 4.96 -21.52 -5.42
N ILE A 225 5.13 -22.48 -4.51
CA ILE A 225 5.85 -22.30 -3.25
C ILE A 225 7.29 -21.87 -3.50
N LYS A 226 7.98 -22.51 -4.47
CA LYS A 226 9.38 -22.17 -4.76
C LYS A 226 9.56 -20.70 -5.14
N ILE A 227 8.73 -20.18 -6.06
CA ILE A 227 8.79 -18.78 -6.47
C ILE A 227 8.38 -17.86 -5.32
N ALA A 228 7.23 -18.13 -4.70
CA ALA A 228 6.68 -17.27 -3.66
C ALA A 228 7.55 -17.21 -2.39
N THR A 229 8.21 -18.30 -2.01
CA THR A 229 9.08 -18.31 -0.81
C THR A 229 10.33 -17.47 -1.03
N ILE A 230 10.99 -17.60 -2.20
CA ILE A 230 12.19 -16.81 -2.52
C ILE A 230 11.81 -15.33 -2.61
N PHE A 231 10.74 -15.01 -3.34
CA PHE A 231 10.24 -13.65 -3.47
C PHE A 231 9.83 -13.06 -2.12
N GLY A 232 9.09 -13.83 -1.31
CA GLY A 232 8.65 -13.45 0.02
C GLY A 232 9.81 -13.20 0.97
N LEU A 233 10.85 -14.03 0.95
CA LEU A 233 12.04 -13.83 1.78
C LEU A 233 12.72 -12.49 1.47
N VAL A 234 12.94 -12.19 0.19
CA VAL A 234 13.49 -10.89 -0.24
C VAL A 234 12.57 -9.76 0.23
N SER A 235 11.26 -9.93 0.07
CA SER A 235 10.27 -8.96 0.51
C SER A 235 10.34 -8.68 2.01
N PHE A 236 10.39 -9.70 2.86
CA PHE A 236 10.44 -9.53 4.32
C PHE A 236 11.72 -8.86 4.80
N ILE A 237 12.86 -9.10 4.13
CA ILE A 237 14.10 -8.37 4.41
C ILE A 237 13.92 -6.87 4.08
N LEU A 238 13.33 -6.56 2.92
CA LEU A 238 13.07 -5.17 2.52
C LEU A 238 12.03 -4.48 3.43
N ILE A 239 11.02 -5.22 3.91
CA ILE A 239 10.04 -4.73 4.90
C ILE A 239 10.76 -4.34 6.20
N ALA A 240 11.68 -5.17 6.70
CA ALA A 240 12.41 -4.87 7.93
C ALA A 240 13.23 -3.58 7.80
N VAL A 241 13.95 -3.41 6.68
CA VAL A 241 14.78 -2.22 6.43
C VAL A 241 13.91 -0.96 6.24
N SER A 242 12.87 -1.04 5.42
CA SER A 242 11.97 0.10 5.19
C SER A 242 11.09 0.43 6.40
N GLY A 243 10.79 -0.56 7.25
CA GLY A 243 10.06 -0.38 8.51
C GLY A 243 10.89 0.39 9.52
N ASP A 244 12.17 0.04 9.67
CA ASP A 244 13.11 0.79 10.52
C ASP A 244 13.29 2.23 10.01
N GLY A 245 13.47 2.39 8.69
CA GLY A 245 13.48 3.71 8.06
C GLY A 245 12.20 4.52 8.32
N SER A 246 11.04 3.86 8.30
CA SER A 246 9.75 4.49 8.63
C SER A 246 9.66 4.92 10.09
N ALA A 247 10.14 4.12 11.03
CA ALA A 247 10.18 4.49 12.43
C ALA A 247 11.11 5.71 12.65
N TYR A 248 12.28 5.71 12.02
CA TYR A 248 13.20 6.85 12.07
C TYR A 248 12.56 8.13 11.51
N GLU A 249 11.98 8.09 10.32
CA GLU A 249 11.33 9.26 9.72
C GLU A 249 10.15 9.77 10.54
N VAL A 250 9.30 8.87 11.06
CA VAL A 250 8.18 9.25 11.93
C VAL A 250 8.70 9.92 13.20
N THR A 251 9.81 9.44 13.78
CA THR A 251 10.43 10.11 14.94
C THR A 251 10.83 11.55 14.62
N GLN A 252 11.44 11.78 13.45
CA GLN A 252 11.97 13.10 13.07
C GLN A 252 10.87 14.07 12.61
N LYS A 253 9.84 13.57 11.92
CA LYS A 253 8.84 14.41 11.23
C LYS A 253 7.49 14.43 11.94
N GLN A 254 7.14 13.36 12.65
CA GLN A 254 5.84 13.17 13.30
C GLN A 254 5.96 12.47 14.66
N PRO A 255 6.79 12.99 15.61
CA PRO A 255 7.15 12.29 16.84
C PRO A 255 5.95 11.89 17.69
N MET A 256 4.84 12.65 17.63
CA MET A 256 3.58 12.33 18.30
C MET A 256 3.06 10.93 17.95
N LYS A 257 3.24 10.47 16.69
CA LYS A 257 2.76 9.15 16.27
C LYS A 257 3.57 8.04 16.92
N LEU A 258 4.90 8.13 16.87
CA LEU A 258 5.74 7.12 17.50
C LEU A 258 5.56 7.16 19.02
N ALA A 259 5.45 8.35 19.62
CA ALA A 259 5.16 8.49 21.04
C ALA A 259 3.83 7.81 21.42
N ALA A 260 2.79 7.95 20.59
CA ALA A 260 1.52 7.25 20.81
C ALA A 260 1.64 5.72 20.61
N MET A 261 2.41 5.25 19.62
CA MET A 261 2.66 3.81 19.39
C MET A 261 3.42 3.18 20.56
N GLU A 262 4.39 3.90 21.13
CA GLU A 262 5.26 3.45 22.23
C GLU A 262 4.74 3.84 23.62
N GLY A 263 3.53 4.42 23.72
CA GLY A 263 2.95 4.88 24.98
C GLY A 263 3.87 5.83 25.77
N LEU A 264 4.64 6.66 25.05
CA LEU A 264 5.66 7.55 25.57
C LEU A 264 5.08 8.95 25.79
N TYR A 265 4.64 9.23 27.02
CA TYR A 265 4.03 10.52 27.39
C TYR A 265 5.06 11.60 27.71
N GLU A 266 6.24 11.21 28.17
CA GLU A 266 7.36 12.10 28.45
C GLU A 266 8.57 11.69 27.61
N GLY A 267 9.17 12.66 26.91
CA GLY A 267 10.36 12.42 26.09
C GLY A 267 11.56 12.06 26.96
N LYS A 268 12.28 10.99 26.59
CA LYS A 268 13.52 10.58 27.25
C LYS A 268 14.56 10.15 26.23
N GLU A 269 15.82 10.38 26.54
CA GLU A 269 16.92 9.82 25.77
C GLU A 269 17.07 8.33 26.07
N GLY A 270 17.31 7.52 25.03
CA GLY A 270 17.50 6.08 25.21
C GLY A 270 16.24 5.33 25.68
N ALA A 271 15.06 5.75 25.22
CA ALA A 271 13.84 4.99 25.42
C ALA A 271 13.99 3.56 24.86
N GLY A 272 13.62 2.55 25.65
CA GLY A 272 13.46 1.19 25.12
C GLY A 272 12.20 1.12 24.26
N LEU A 273 12.14 0.09 23.41
CA LEU A 273 11.00 -0.17 22.53
C LEU A 273 10.04 -1.16 23.19
N VAL A 274 8.75 -0.90 23.12
CA VAL A 274 7.73 -1.78 23.69
C VAL A 274 7.44 -2.91 22.71
N ALA A 275 7.94 -4.12 23.01
CA ALA A 275 7.68 -5.30 22.18
C ALA A 275 6.23 -5.77 22.29
N VAL A 276 5.68 -5.78 23.52
CA VAL A 276 4.28 -6.11 23.81
C VAL A 276 3.83 -5.29 25.01
N GLY A 277 2.67 -4.66 24.94
CA GLY A 277 2.09 -3.95 26.08
C GLY A 277 0.58 -3.85 26.03
N LEU A 278 -0.04 -3.78 27.21
CA LEU A 278 -1.46 -3.47 27.37
C LEU A 278 -1.59 -2.06 27.97
N LEU A 279 -2.16 -1.15 27.18
CA LEU A 279 -2.39 0.23 27.61
C LEU A 279 -3.38 0.28 28.77
N ASN A 280 -3.13 1.21 29.68
CA ASN A 280 -3.99 1.48 30.82
C ASN A 280 -5.11 2.46 30.43
N PRO A 281 -6.39 2.04 30.41
CA PRO A 281 -7.50 2.93 30.04
C PRO A 281 -7.69 4.12 30.98
N LYS A 282 -7.10 4.08 32.19
CA LYS A 282 -7.14 5.18 33.16
C LYS A 282 -6.11 6.28 32.87
N LYS A 283 -5.18 6.06 31.94
CA LYS A 283 -4.20 7.05 31.51
C LYS A 283 -4.88 8.02 30.53
N GLU A 284 -5.21 9.22 30.98
CA GLU A 284 -5.92 10.23 30.19
C GLU A 284 -5.01 11.42 29.83
N ALA A 285 -4.02 11.74 30.66
CA ALA A 285 -3.11 12.86 30.45
C ALA A 285 -1.67 12.51 30.79
N TYR A 286 -0.70 13.30 30.32
CA TYR A 286 0.71 13.06 30.65
C TYR A 286 1.01 13.22 32.15
N ASN A 287 0.28 14.10 32.83
CA ASN A 287 0.49 14.54 34.21
C ASN A 287 -0.50 13.98 35.24
N ASP A 288 -1.19 12.88 34.93
CA ASP A 288 -2.20 12.27 35.81
C ASP A 288 -1.62 11.23 36.80
N ASP A 289 -0.29 11.11 36.91
CA ASP A 289 0.44 10.11 37.70
C ASP A 289 0.04 8.64 37.43
N VAL A 290 -0.72 8.37 36.37
CA VAL A 290 -1.11 7.02 35.97
C VAL A 290 -0.01 6.41 35.09
N ASN A 291 0.32 5.15 35.34
CA ASN A 291 1.22 4.40 34.46
C ASN A 291 0.53 4.13 33.11
N PRO A 292 1.16 4.45 31.96
CA PRO A 292 0.61 4.18 30.63
C PRO A 292 0.27 2.72 30.35
N TYR A 293 0.92 1.77 31.04
CA TYR A 293 0.79 0.34 30.79
C TYR A 293 0.28 -0.38 32.04
N LEU A 294 -0.70 -1.28 31.85
CA LEU A 294 -1.04 -2.30 32.85
C LEU A 294 0.04 -3.39 32.90
N PHE A 295 0.58 -3.74 31.74
CA PHE A 295 1.81 -4.53 31.62
C PHE A 295 2.57 -4.10 30.35
N LYS A 296 3.89 -4.21 30.38
CA LYS A 296 4.74 -4.10 29.19
C LYS A 296 5.95 -5.02 29.25
N ILE A 297 6.36 -5.49 28.08
CA ILE A 297 7.64 -6.15 27.81
C ILE A 297 8.41 -5.16 26.95
N GLU A 298 9.47 -4.59 27.51
CA GLU A 298 10.32 -3.59 26.86
C GLU A 298 11.64 -4.23 26.43
N ILE A 299 12.06 -3.96 25.19
CA ILE A 299 13.41 -4.24 24.72
C ILE A 299 14.24 -3.04 25.17
N PRO A 300 15.21 -3.23 26.09
CA PRO A 300 16.07 -2.15 26.53
C PRO A 300 16.84 -1.58 25.35
N LYS A 301 17.29 -0.33 25.50
CA LYS A 301 18.07 0.38 24.47
C LYS A 301 19.17 -0.54 23.90
N LEU A 302 19.17 -0.71 22.58
CA LEU A 302 20.28 -1.32 21.82
C LEU A 302 21.48 -0.38 21.77
#